data_AF-A0A975FIY6-F1
#
_entry.id   AF-A0A975FIY6-F1
#
_cell.length_a   1.000
_cell.length_b   1.000
_cell.length_c   1.000
_cell.angle_alpha   90.00
_cell.angle_beta   90.00
_cell.angle_gamma   90.00
#
_symmetry.space_group_name_H-M   'P 1'
#
loop_
_entity.id
_entity.type
_entity.pdbx_description
1 polymer ?
#
loop_
_entity_poly.entity_id
_entity_poly.type
_entity_poly.pdbx_seq_one_letter_code
_entity_poly.pdbx_strand_id
1 'polypeptide(L)'
;MSLKLNLDGIKTFLDWEKELNIYHSQIKKIHHQLHYDENLKNKYLGWLDLPLNYDREELKRLKELKKQNAYLDVLVVVGIGGSYLGIKAGIELLKAPFSKNKPEIIFAGYQVSGNYLINLLKYLKDKNWAINVISKSGTTLEPALAFRILKDTIEKKYGKKEVQKRIFVTTDKKKGTLFNLAKKEGYQMFVIPDSVGGRFSVLTSVGLLPFAFANLDVDVMLKGALQAFKDNYSDDLLQNQSYQYALARYLMYSKINKKIELLVTYEPCMLAFSEWWKQLFAESEGKEEKGLFVGAVNNSTELHSLGQFIQEGTKMLFETILNVTSIKDDCIVPEINNELDNLNYIAHKSYSQINQKILQATKLAHIEGGVPNLEIIISNLDEFHFGYLVYFFEKACAMSGYLLEINPFNQPGVEIYKHKMFSLLKEKN
;
A
#
# COMPACT_ATOMS: atom_id res chain seq x y z
N MET A 1 16.13 8.39 12.76
CA MET A 1 16.50 7.74 11.48
C MET A 1 15.21 7.35 10.80
N SER A 2 15.00 7.75 9.54
CA SER A 2 13.70 7.56 8.88
C SER A 2 13.46 6.11 8.43
N LEU A 3 14.47 5.49 7.83
CA LEU A 3 14.48 4.07 7.46
C LEU A 3 15.93 3.55 7.41
N LYS A 4 16.12 2.28 7.76
CA LYS A 4 17.39 1.55 7.55
C LYS A 4 17.13 0.18 6.94
N LEU A 5 17.75 -0.10 5.80
CA LEU A 5 17.83 -1.42 5.20
C LEU A 5 19.00 -2.18 5.81
N ASN A 6 18.74 -3.40 6.26
CA ASN A 6 19.73 -4.35 6.77
C ASN A 6 19.74 -5.60 5.88
N LEU A 7 20.93 -5.89 5.34
CA LEU A 7 21.18 -6.98 4.40
C LEU A 7 22.06 -8.08 4.99
N ASP A 8 22.34 -8.07 6.29
CA ASP A 8 23.19 -9.07 6.92
C ASP A 8 22.63 -10.50 6.76
N GLY A 9 21.29 -10.63 6.74
CA GLY A 9 20.61 -11.91 6.58
C GLY A 9 20.69 -12.53 5.19
N ILE A 10 21.36 -11.88 4.23
CA ILE A 10 21.63 -12.45 2.89
C ILE A 10 23.11 -12.72 2.61
N LYS A 11 24.03 -12.25 3.46
CA LYS A 11 25.48 -12.33 3.21
C LYS A 11 26.03 -13.76 3.20
N THR A 12 25.37 -14.68 3.89
CA THR A 12 25.72 -16.12 3.86
C THR A 12 25.28 -16.81 2.57
N PHE A 13 24.37 -16.19 1.80
CA PHE A 13 23.83 -16.73 0.56
C PHE A 13 24.41 -16.06 -0.69
N LEU A 14 24.94 -14.85 -0.54
CA LEU A 14 25.34 -13.98 -1.64
C LEU A 14 26.52 -13.10 -1.23
N ASP A 15 27.54 -13.02 -2.09
CA ASP A 15 28.64 -12.05 -1.94
C ASP A 15 28.17 -10.65 -2.34
N TRP A 16 27.53 -9.97 -1.40
CA TRP A 16 26.85 -8.68 -1.65
C TRP A 16 27.79 -7.61 -2.21
N GLU A 17 29.03 -7.50 -1.71
CA GLU A 17 29.99 -6.49 -2.16
C GLU A 17 30.40 -6.70 -3.62
N LYS A 18 30.62 -7.96 -4.01
CA LYS A 18 30.89 -8.31 -5.40
C LYS A 18 29.71 -7.97 -6.30
N GLU A 19 28.49 -8.27 -5.86
CA GLU A 19 27.28 -8.02 -6.66
C GLU A 19 27.00 -6.53 -6.84
N LEU A 20 27.22 -5.71 -5.80
CA LEU A 20 27.12 -4.25 -5.91
C LEU A 20 27.98 -3.71 -7.06
N ASN A 21 29.23 -4.17 -7.15
CA ASN A 21 30.17 -3.74 -8.20
C ASN A 21 29.72 -4.16 -9.61
N ILE A 22 29.15 -5.37 -9.74
CA ILE A 22 28.67 -5.91 -11.03
C ILE A 22 27.48 -5.08 -11.56
N TYR A 23 26.51 -4.76 -10.70
CA TYR A 23 25.25 -4.13 -11.11
C TYR A 23 25.26 -2.60 -11.07
N HIS A 24 26.30 -1.98 -10.52
CA HIS A 24 26.42 -0.52 -10.38
C HIS A 24 26.13 0.22 -11.69
N SER A 25 26.76 -0.19 -12.79
CA SER A 25 26.58 0.47 -14.09
C SER A 25 25.17 0.30 -14.67
N GLN A 26 24.55 -0.87 -14.50
CA GLN A 26 23.20 -1.12 -14.98
C GLN A 26 22.18 -0.30 -14.20
N ILE A 27 22.31 -0.25 -12.87
CA ILE A 27 21.44 0.52 -11.99
C ILE A 27 21.54 2.01 -12.28
N LYS A 28 22.75 2.53 -12.48
CA LYS A 28 22.93 3.93 -12.90
C LYS A 28 22.23 4.24 -14.22
N LYS A 29 22.32 3.34 -15.21
CA LYS A 29 21.60 3.49 -16.48
C LYS A 29 20.07 3.52 -16.29
N ILE A 30 19.53 2.61 -15.48
CA ILE A 30 18.10 2.56 -15.16
C ILE A 30 17.66 3.83 -14.41
N HIS A 31 18.45 4.27 -13.43
CA HIS A 31 18.21 5.53 -12.72
C HIS A 31 18.08 6.70 -13.69
N HIS A 32 19.03 6.83 -14.62
CA HIS A 32 18.99 7.89 -15.63
C HIS A 32 17.73 7.79 -16.51
N GLN A 33 17.34 6.59 -16.92
CA GLN A 33 16.10 6.38 -17.66
C GLN A 33 14.87 6.83 -16.86
N LEU A 34 14.78 6.49 -15.58
CA LEU A 34 13.67 6.88 -14.71
C LEU A 34 13.59 8.41 -14.51
N HIS A 35 14.71 9.11 -14.41
CA HIS A 35 14.71 10.54 -14.08
C HIS A 35 14.72 11.48 -15.29
N TYR A 36 15.23 11.04 -16.44
CA TYR A 36 15.52 11.91 -17.58
C TYR A 36 14.80 11.51 -18.88
N ASP A 37 14.14 10.35 -18.96
CA ASP A 37 13.31 10.00 -20.11
C ASP A 37 11.95 10.71 -20.05
N GLU A 38 11.80 11.79 -20.80
CA GLU A 38 10.58 12.60 -20.85
C GLU A 38 9.35 11.81 -21.34
N ASN A 39 9.52 10.81 -22.22
CA ASN A 39 8.38 10.01 -22.68
C ASN A 39 7.85 9.12 -21.55
N LEU A 40 8.75 8.51 -20.78
CA LEU A 40 8.36 7.73 -19.60
C LEU A 40 7.76 8.62 -18.52
N LYS A 41 8.34 9.80 -18.26
CA LYS A 41 7.81 10.75 -17.28
C LYS A 41 6.38 11.18 -17.58
N ASN A 42 6.12 11.55 -18.83
CA ASN A 42 4.79 11.99 -19.25
C ASN A 42 3.76 10.85 -19.27
N LYS A 43 4.20 9.58 -19.35
CA LYS A 43 3.29 8.44 -19.46
C LYS A 43 3.05 7.68 -18.15
N TYR A 44 4.08 7.54 -17.31
CA TYR A 44 4.05 6.58 -16.19
C TYR A 44 4.73 7.06 -14.89
N LEU A 45 5.63 8.05 -14.93
CA LEU A 45 6.47 8.40 -13.78
C LEU A 45 6.02 9.65 -13.03
N GLY A 46 4.74 10.03 -13.13
CA GLY A 46 4.21 11.18 -12.40
C GLY A 46 4.32 11.05 -10.88
N TRP A 47 4.42 9.82 -10.36
CA TRP A 47 4.59 9.51 -8.94
C TRP A 47 6.03 9.77 -8.46
N LEU A 48 7.02 9.73 -9.36
CA LEU A 48 8.44 9.78 -9.02
C LEU A 48 8.84 11.13 -8.41
N ASP A 49 8.37 12.22 -9.01
CA ASP A 49 8.61 13.60 -8.55
C ASP A 49 7.40 14.18 -7.80
N LEU A 50 6.37 13.36 -7.52
CA LEU A 50 5.15 13.78 -6.82
C LEU A 50 5.44 14.44 -5.46
N PRO A 51 6.36 13.92 -4.61
CA PRO A 51 6.66 14.56 -3.33
C PRO A 51 7.22 15.99 -3.45
N LEU A 52 7.81 16.34 -4.61
CA LEU A 52 8.28 17.69 -4.92
C LEU A 52 7.16 18.58 -5.49
N ASN A 53 6.32 17.99 -6.35
CA ASN A 53 5.50 18.73 -7.31
C ASN A 53 3.98 18.47 -7.17
N TYR A 54 3.52 17.94 -6.05
CA TYR A 54 2.08 17.77 -5.81
C TYR A 54 1.33 19.11 -5.87
N ASP A 55 0.07 19.06 -6.31
CA ASP A 55 -0.78 20.25 -6.40
C ASP A 55 -1.20 20.75 -5.00
N ARG A 56 -0.60 21.86 -4.58
CA ARG A 56 -0.85 22.47 -3.25
C ARG A 56 -2.26 23.05 -3.14
N GLU A 57 -2.84 23.54 -4.23
CA GLU A 57 -4.21 24.05 -4.23
C GLU A 57 -5.22 22.91 -4.15
N GLU A 58 -4.96 21.79 -4.81
CA GLU A 58 -5.76 20.58 -4.66
C GLU A 58 -5.71 20.04 -3.22
N LEU A 59 -4.52 20.03 -2.60
CA LEU A 59 -4.34 19.67 -1.18
C LEU A 59 -5.09 20.62 -0.23
N LYS A 60 -5.12 21.92 -0.53
CA LYS A 60 -5.89 22.89 0.24
C LYS A 60 -7.39 22.62 0.11
N ARG A 61 -7.88 22.41 -1.11
CA ARG A 61 -9.28 22.10 -1.41
C ARG A 61 -9.77 20.84 -0.71
N LEU A 62 -8.99 19.76 -0.68
CA LEU A 62 -9.42 18.52 0.01
C LEU A 62 -9.52 18.71 1.53
N LYS A 63 -8.64 19.53 2.13
CA LYS A 63 -8.70 19.85 3.57
C LYS A 63 -9.88 20.75 3.90
N GLU A 64 -10.17 21.73 3.05
CA GLU A 64 -11.36 22.58 3.18
C GLU A 64 -12.63 21.75 3.06
N LEU A 65 -12.69 20.82 2.10
CA LEU A 65 -13.80 19.90 1.95
C LEU A 65 -14.02 19.06 3.21
N LYS A 66 -12.94 18.53 3.81
CA LYS A 66 -13.01 17.82 5.10
C LYS A 66 -13.58 18.69 6.20
N LYS A 67 -13.14 19.96 6.32
CA LYS A 67 -13.67 20.91 7.32
C LYS A 67 -15.16 21.18 7.14
N GLN A 68 -15.60 21.38 5.89
CA GLN A 68 -17.01 21.60 5.55
C GLN A 68 -17.90 20.39 5.86
N ASN A 69 -17.32 19.19 5.95
CA ASN A 69 -18.01 17.92 6.16
C ASN A 69 -17.70 17.28 7.53
N ALA A 70 -17.31 18.07 8.53
CA ALA A 70 -16.99 17.58 9.87
C ALA A 70 -18.19 16.94 10.62
N TYR A 71 -19.41 17.15 10.13
CA TYR A 71 -20.65 16.58 10.69
C TYR A 71 -20.92 15.13 10.25
N LEU A 72 -20.11 14.58 9.32
CA LEU A 72 -20.34 13.24 8.81
C LEU A 72 -20.02 12.16 9.85
N ASP A 73 -20.91 11.17 9.91
CA ASP A 73 -20.68 9.92 10.63
C ASP A 73 -19.84 8.95 9.80
N VAL A 74 -20.02 8.92 8.48
CA VAL A 74 -19.36 7.95 7.58
C VAL A 74 -18.96 8.60 6.25
N LEU A 75 -17.76 8.29 5.77
CA LEU A 75 -17.37 8.45 4.37
C LEU A 75 -17.28 7.07 3.72
N VAL A 76 -18.08 6.84 2.68
CA VAL A 76 -18.00 5.62 1.87
C VAL A 76 -17.03 5.86 0.71
N VAL A 77 -15.88 5.19 0.74
CA VAL A 77 -14.89 5.21 -0.33
C VAL A 77 -15.21 4.10 -1.33
N VAL A 78 -15.50 4.47 -2.57
CA VAL A 78 -15.86 3.54 -3.64
C VAL A 78 -14.69 3.40 -4.61
N GLY A 79 -14.05 2.23 -4.65
CA GLY A 79 -12.87 1.97 -5.48
C GLY A 79 -12.38 0.53 -5.35
N ILE A 80 -11.49 0.12 -6.26
CA ILE A 80 -10.86 -1.22 -6.26
C ILE A 80 -9.38 -1.12 -6.66
N GLY A 81 -8.58 -2.11 -6.29
CA GLY A 81 -7.15 -2.15 -6.58
C GLY A 81 -6.43 -0.91 -6.02
N GLY A 82 -5.74 -0.16 -6.88
CA GLY A 82 -4.99 1.03 -6.45
C GLY A 82 -5.87 2.17 -5.93
N SER A 83 -7.18 2.16 -6.24
CA SER A 83 -8.18 3.09 -5.70
C SER A 83 -8.77 2.62 -4.35
N TYR A 84 -8.18 1.61 -3.72
CA TYR A 84 -8.66 1.00 -2.47
C TYR A 84 -7.50 0.59 -1.55
N LEU A 85 -6.56 -0.23 -2.04
CA LEU A 85 -5.57 -0.89 -1.21
C LEU A 85 -4.64 0.09 -0.47
N GLY A 86 -4.12 1.10 -1.16
CA GLY A 86 -3.27 2.11 -0.50
C GLY A 86 -4.01 2.92 0.56
N ILE A 87 -5.30 3.19 0.34
CA ILE A 87 -6.15 3.91 1.31
C ILE A 87 -6.39 3.04 2.54
N LYS A 88 -6.78 1.78 2.35
CA LYS A 88 -7.00 0.84 3.44
C LYS A 88 -5.70 0.59 4.21
N ALA A 89 -4.58 0.44 3.52
CA ALA A 89 -3.25 0.31 4.11
C ALA A 89 -2.94 1.47 5.07
N GLY A 90 -3.03 2.72 4.61
CA GLY A 90 -2.72 3.87 5.45
C GLY A 90 -3.68 4.03 6.62
N ILE A 91 -4.98 3.81 6.40
CA ILE A 91 -5.98 3.93 7.47
C ILE A 91 -5.80 2.85 8.52
N GLU A 92 -5.67 1.57 8.15
CA GLU A 92 -5.54 0.49 9.14
C GLU A 92 -4.21 0.53 9.88
N LEU A 93 -3.13 0.89 9.20
CA LEU A 93 -1.79 1.00 9.81
C LEU A 93 -1.74 2.12 10.87
N LEU A 94 -2.43 3.23 10.63
CA LEU A 94 -2.35 4.44 11.47
C LEU A 94 -3.53 4.59 12.44
N LYS A 95 -4.58 3.78 12.29
CA LYS A 95 -5.74 3.82 13.18
C LYS A 95 -5.41 3.13 14.50
N ALA A 96 -5.57 3.86 15.60
CA ALA A 96 -5.53 3.27 16.93
C ALA A 96 -6.56 2.12 17.05
N PRO A 97 -6.16 0.93 17.52
CA PRO A 97 -7.07 -0.20 17.71
C PRO A 97 -8.34 0.20 18.48
N PHE A 98 -9.50 -0.31 18.03
CA PHE A 98 -10.81 -0.05 18.64
C PHE A 98 -11.27 1.42 18.67
N SER A 99 -10.54 2.35 18.05
CA SER A 99 -10.96 3.75 17.96
C SER A 99 -12.24 3.91 17.12
N LYS A 100 -13.13 4.78 17.60
CA LYS A 100 -14.42 5.12 16.97
C LYS A 100 -14.42 6.55 16.44
N ASN A 101 -13.41 6.88 15.64
CA ASN A 101 -13.28 8.21 15.03
C ASN A 101 -14.38 8.45 14.00
N LYS A 102 -14.88 9.69 13.93
CA LYS A 102 -15.79 10.15 12.89
C LYS A 102 -15.10 11.15 11.95
N PRO A 103 -15.43 11.15 10.66
CA PRO A 103 -16.23 10.12 9.99
C PRO A 103 -15.51 8.76 9.98
N GLU A 104 -16.27 7.68 10.14
CA GLU A 104 -15.78 6.34 9.88
C GLU A 104 -15.54 6.18 8.38
N ILE A 105 -14.41 5.59 8.00
CA ILE A 105 -14.13 5.31 6.58
C ILE A 105 -14.53 3.88 6.28
N ILE A 106 -15.50 3.71 5.38
CA ILE A 106 -15.97 2.40 4.93
C ILE A 106 -15.74 2.26 3.44
N PHE A 107 -15.37 1.07 2.99
CA PHE A 107 -15.09 0.81 1.57
C PHE A 107 -16.27 0.14 0.87
N ALA A 108 -16.45 0.43 -0.41
CA ALA A 108 -17.40 -0.28 -1.27
C ALA A 108 -16.84 -0.37 -2.69
N GLY A 109 -17.44 -1.21 -3.55
CA GLY A 109 -17.01 -1.32 -4.94
C GLY A 109 -15.65 -1.99 -5.16
N TYR A 110 -15.06 -2.59 -4.11
CA TYR A 110 -13.85 -3.44 -4.20
C TYR A 110 -14.18 -4.92 -4.41
N GLN A 111 -15.47 -5.24 -4.54
CA GLN A 111 -16.05 -6.57 -4.80
C GLN A 111 -17.51 -6.41 -5.30
N VAL A 112 -18.17 -7.50 -5.68
CA VAL A 112 -19.57 -7.54 -6.18
C VAL A 112 -20.54 -8.37 -5.31
N SER A 113 -20.23 -8.53 -4.02
CA SER A 113 -21.08 -9.17 -3.01
C SER A 113 -22.30 -8.31 -2.68
N GLY A 114 -23.47 -8.71 -3.18
CA GLY A 114 -24.75 -8.08 -2.87
C GLY A 114 -25.07 -8.11 -1.37
N ASN A 115 -24.72 -9.18 -0.66
CA ASN A 115 -24.91 -9.27 0.79
C ASN A 115 -24.11 -8.18 1.55
N TYR A 116 -22.85 -7.96 1.18
CA TYR A 116 -22.05 -6.88 1.77
C TYR A 116 -22.72 -5.52 1.53
N LEU A 117 -23.08 -5.24 0.28
CA LEU A 117 -23.63 -3.93 -0.09
C LEU A 117 -24.98 -3.67 0.59
N ILE A 118 -25.87 -4.65 0.68
CA ILE A 118 -27.16 -4.50 1.38
C ILE A 118 -26.95 -4.21 2.88
N ASN A 119 -26.02 -4.91 3.54
CA ASN A 119 -25.74 -4.65 4.95
C ASN A 119 -25.07 -3.28 5.18
N LEU A 120 -24.23 -2.83 4.24
CA LEU A 120 -23.72 -1.46 4.24
C LEU A 120 -24.87 -0.44 4.13
N LEU A 121 -25.83 -0.62 3.21
CA LEU A 121 -26.97 0.28 3.08
C LEU A 121 -27.83 0.32 4.37
N LYS A 122 -28.05 -0.84 5.01
CA LYS A 122 -28.74 -0.91 6.31
C LYS A 122 -27.99 -0.12 7.38
N TYR A 123 -26.67 -0.27 7.45
CA TYR A 123 -25.80 0.46 8.39
C TYR A 123 -25.84 1.99 8.18
N LEU A 124 -25.93 2.45 6.93
CA LEU A 124 -25.96 3.87 6.57
C LEU A 124 -27.33 4.54 6.78
N LYS A 125 -28.40 3.77 7.00
CA LYS A 125 -29.78 4.26 7.05
C LYS A 125 -29.97 5.40 8.04
N ASP A 126 -29.38 5.28 9.23
CA ASP A 126 -29.56 6.25 10.33
C ASP A 126 -28.32 7.13 10.55
N LYS A 127 -27.41 7.22 9.57
CA LYS A 127 -26.15 7.98 9.66
C LYS A 127 -26.08 9.17 8.73
N ASN A 128 -25.29 10.17 9.06
CA ASN A 128 -24.87 11.23 8.14
C ASN A 128 -23.68 10.74 7.30
N TRP A 129 -23.89 10.52 6.01
CA TRP A 129 -22.85 9.94 5.17
C TRP A 129 -22.65 10.67 3.84
N ALA A 130 -21.47 10.46 3.27
CA ALA A 130 -21.01 10.94 1.98
C ALA A 130 -20.29 9.83 1.21
N ILE A 131 -20.03 10.07 -0.08
CA ILE A 131 -19.34 9.15 -0.99
C ILE A 131 -18.10 9.84 -1.53
N ASN A 132 -16.95 9.18 -1.48
CA ASN A 132 -15.82 9.48 -2.35
C ASN A 132 -15.69 8.35 -3.37
N VAL A 133 -16.07 8.59 -4.63
CA VAL A 133 -15.94 7.61 -5.71
C VAL A 133 -14.65 7.86 -6.49
N ILE A 134 -13.84 6.80 -6.59
CA ILE A 134 -12.48 6.86 -7.13
C ILE A 134 -12.36 5.88 -8.30
N SER A 135 -12.20 6.43 -9.50
CA SER A 135 -11.92 5.64 -10.70
C SER A 135 -11.38 6.54 -11.80
N LYS A 136 -10.23 6.18 -12.40
CA LYS A 136 -9.63 6.95 -13.50
C LYS A 136 -10.51 6.94 -14.74
N SER A 137 -11.03 5.78 -15.15
CA SER A 137 -11.90 5.67 -16.33
C SER A 137 -13.38 5.94 -16.04
N GLY A 138 -13.82 5.63 -14.82
CA GLY A 138 -15.25 5.58 -14.48
C GLY A 138 -16.00 4.38 -15.05
N THR A 139 -15.30 3.42 -15.64
CA THR A 139 -15.87 2.24 -16.31
C THR A 139 -15.50 0.93 -15.65
N THR A 140 -14.64 0.94 -14.63
CA THR A 140 -14.35 -0.24 -13.81
C THR A 140 -15.65 -0.77 -13.19
N LEU A 141 -15.97 -2.03 -13.44
CA LEU A 141 -17.31 -2.58 -13.22
C LEU A 141 -17.74 -2.49 -11.75
N GLU A 142 -16.90 -2.99 -10.85
CA GLU A 142 -17.16 -3.12 -9.42
C GLU A 142 -17.49 -1.77 -8.75
N PRO A 143 -16.65 -0.71 -8.90
CA PRO A 143 -17.00 0.60 -8.36
C PRO A 143 -18.16 1.26 -9.11
N ALA A 144 -18.33 1.06 -10.41
CA ALA A 144 -19.46 1.63 -11.15
C ALA A 144 -20.81 1.06 -10.68
N LEU A 145 -20.88 -0.25 -10.43
CA LEU A 145 -22.08 -0.92 -9.89
C LEU A 145 -22.40 -0.43 -8.47
N ALA A 146 -21.41 -0.45 -7.57
CA ALA A 146 -21.59 0.02 -6.21
C ALA A 146 -22.00 1.49 -6.17
N PHE A 147 -21.35 2.34 -6.96
CA PHE A 147 -21.67 3.76 -7.04
C PHE A 147 -23.09 4.00 -7.56
N ARG A 148 -23.56 3.25 -8.56
CA ARG A 148 -24.94 3.36 -9.06
C ARG A 148 -25.97 3.14 -7.95
N ILE A 149 -25.77 2.12 -7.13
CA ILE A 149 -26.69 1.77 -6.04
C ILE A 149 -26.60 2.77 -4.87
N LEU A 150 -25.37 3.14 -4.48
CA LEU A 150 -25.13 4.12 -3.41
C LEU A 150 -25.65 5.52 -3.79
N LYS A 151 -25.45 5.94 -5.04
CA LYS A 151 -25.95 7.21 -5.58
C LYS A 151 -27.48 7.28 -5.52
N ASP A 152 -28.17 6.23 -5.98
CA ASP A 152 -29.64 6.18 -5.90
C ASP A 152 -30.13 6.27 -4.43
N THR A 153 -29.45 5.57 -3.52
CA THR A 153 -29.82 5.58 -2.11
C THR A 153 -29.59 6.94 -1.44
N ILE A 154 -28.43 7.58 -1.67
CA ILE A 154 -28.11 8.88 -1.08
C ILE A 154 -29.01 9.99 -1.64
N GLU A 155 -29.40 9.90 -2.92
CA GLU A 155 -30.35 10.82 -3.56
C GLU A 155 -31.76 10.69 -2.97
N LYS A 156 -32.23 9.46 -2.72
CA LYS A 156 -33.51 9.24 -2.03
C LYS A 156 -33.51 9.78 -0.61
N LYS A 157 -32.37 9.73 0.09
CA LYS A 157 -32.25 10.18 1.47
C LYS A 157 -32.18 11.70 1.63
N TYR A 158 -31.37 12.38 0.81
CA TYR A 158 -31.06 13.80 0.99
C TYR A 158 -31.64 14.71 -0.10
N GLY A 159 -32.11 14.16 -1.21
CA GLY A 159 -32.50 14.91 -2.40
C GLY A 159 -31.31 15.45 -3.20
N LYS A 160 -31.55 15.76 -4.48
CA LYS A 160 -30.48 16.07 -5.44
C LYS A 160 -29.56 17.24 -5.06
N LYS A 161 -30.14 18.34 -4.52
CA LYS A 161 -29.36 19.54 -4.16
C LYS A 161 -28.35 19.28 -3.05
N GLU A 162 -28.73 18.48 -2.06
CA GLU A 162 -27.87 18.18 -0.92
C GLU A 162 -26.84 17.10 -1.28
N VAL A 163 -27.19 16.16 -2.16
CA VAL A 163 -26.26 15.13 -2.66
C VAL A 163 -25.06 15.72 -3.39
N GLN A 164 -25.23 16.86 -4.07
CA GLN A 164 -24.11 17.56 -4.72
C GLN A 164 -22.95 17.87 -3.75
N LYS A 165 -23.27 18.10 -2.47
CA LYS A 165 -22.30 18.37 -1.40
C LYS A 165 -21.78 17.11 -0.70
N ARG A 166 -22.31 15.93 -1.04
CA ARG A 166 -22.03 14.64 -0.40
C ARG A 166 -21.39 13.62 -1.32
N ILE A 167 -21.24 13.93 -2.60
CA ILE A 167 -20.50 13.10 -3.54
C ILE A 167 -19.26 13.85 -3.98
N PHE A 168 -18.12 13.23 -3.71
CA PHE A 168 -16.79 13.65 -4.11
C PHE A 168 -16.27 12.67 -5.13
N VAL A 169 -15.64 13.17 -6.18
CA VAL A 169 -15.19 12.36 -7.31
C VAL A 169 -13.69 12.52 -7.47
N THR A 170 -12.94 11.43 -7.39
CA THR A 170 -11.52 11.41 -7.71
C THR A 170 -11.33 10.63 -9.02
N THR A 171 -11.03 11.34 -10.10
CA THR A 171 -11.03 10.78 -11.46
C THR A 171 -10.04 11.49 -12.36
N ASP A 172 -10.01 11.15 -13.64
CA ASP A 172 -9.19 11.83 -14.64
C ASP A 172 -9.52 13.33 -14.74
N LYS A 173 -8.52 14.16 -15.06
CA LYS A 173 -8.65 15.63 -15.11
C LYS A 173 -9.63 16.13 -16.17
N LYS A 174 -9.83 15.39 -17.27
CA LYS A 174 -10.53 15.91 -18.46
C LYS A 174 -11.43 14.92 -19.19
N LYS A 175 -11.30 13.61 -18.99
CA LYS A 175 -11.98 12.57 -19.79
C LYS A 175 -12.55 11.46 -18.91
N GLY A 176 -13.34 10.57 -19.53
CA GLY A 176 -13.91 9.40 -18.86
C GLY A 176 -15.35 9.59 -18.41
N THR A 177 -16.04 8.47 -18.18
CA THR A 177 -17.47 8.44 -17.87
C THR A 177 -17.76 9.11 -16.53
N LEU A 178 -16.91 8.88 -15.53
CA LEU A 178 -17.08 9.45 -14.20
C LEU A 178 -16.82 10.96 -14.19
N PHE A 179 -15.83 11.45 -14.94
CA PHE A 179 -15.61 12.89 -15.15
C PHE A 179 -16.83 13.58 -15.75
N ASN A 180 -17.38 13.03 -16.83
CA ASN A 180 -18.55 13.60 -17.49
C ASN A 180 -19.78 13.64 -16.58
N LEU A 181 -19.99 12.58 -15.79
CA LEU A 181 -21.05 12.52 -14.79
C LEU A 181 -20.85 13.59 -13.70
N ALA A 182 -19.65 13.68 -13.14
CA ALA A 182 -19.33 14.63 -12.09
C ALA A 182 -19.51 16.08 -12.55
N LYS A 183 -19.07 16.40 -13.77
CA LYS A 183 -19.27 17.72 -14.39
C LYS A 183 -20.75 18.04 -14.58
N LYS A 184 -21.56 17.07 -15.03
CA LYS A 184 -23.00 17.25 -15.25
C LYS A 184 -23.76 17.48 -13.94
N GLU A 185 -23.45 16.70 -12.91
CA GLU A 185 -24.12 16.79 -11.59
C GLU A 185 -23.51 17.87 -10.68
N GLY A 186 -22.39 18.47 -11.10
CA GLY A 186 -21.69 19.51 -10.37
C GLY A 186 -21.02 19.02 -9.07
N TYR A 187 -20.55 17.78 -9.05
CA TYR A 187 -19.82 17.23 -7.90
C TYR A 187 -18.43 17.85 -7.77
N GLN A 188 -17.92 17.91 -6.53
CA GLN A 188 -16.52 18.30 -6.34
C GLN A 188 -15.60 17.22 -6.91
N MET A 189 -14.63 17.65 -7.72
CA MET A 189 -13.70 16.77 -8.42
C MET A 189 -12.26 16.99 -7.95
N PHE A 190 -11.54 15.88 -7.85
CA PHE A 190 -10.10 15.76 -7.59
C PHE A 190 -9.45 14.89 -8.67
N VAL A 191 -8.15 15.06 -8.88
CA VAL A 191 -7.45 14.54 -10.05
C VAL A 191 -6.63 13.30 -9.72
N ILE A 192 -6.77 12.28 -10.58
CA ILE A 192 -5.78 11.21 -10.76
C ILE A 192 -4.90 11.62 -11.94
N PRO A 193 -3.61 11.92 -11.74
CA PRO A 193 -2.74 12.35 -12.84
C PRO A 193 -2.66 11.29 -13.96
N ASP A 194 -2.62 11.75 -15.22
CA ASP A 194 -2.50 10.88 -16.39
C ASP A 194 -1.26 9.97 -16.30
N SER A 195 -0.13 10.53 -15.85
CA SER A 195 1.16 9.87 -15.69
C SER A 195 1.30 9.06 -14.40
N VAL A 196 0.24 8.89 -13.60
CA VAL A 196 0.26 8.07 -12.38
C VAL A 196 -0.64 6.85 -12.58
N GLY A 197 -0.04 5.66 -12.46
CA GLY A 197 -0.74 4.38 -12.46
C GLY A 197 -1.47 4.13 -11.14
N GLY A 198 -2.53 3.31 -11.16
CA GLY A 198 -3.38 3.09 -9.99
C GLY A 198 -2.61 2.62 -8.74
N ARG A 199 -1.71 1.63 -8.88
CA ARG A 199 -0.93 1.11 -7.75
C ARG A 199 0.16 2.05 -7.21
N PHE A 200 0.43 3.17 -7.91
CA PHE A 200 1.35 4.24 -7.54
C PHE A 200 0.62 5.55 -7.13
N SER A 201 -0.70 5.48 -6.88
CA SER A 201 -1.54 6.67 -6.76
C SER A 201 -1.87 7.08 -5.33
N VAL A 202 -1.44 6.33 -4.31
CA VAL A 202 -1.89 6.54 -2.92
C VAL A 202 -1.51 7.92 -2.37
N LEU A 203 -0.39 8.51 -2.80
CA LEU A 203 0.01 9.87 -2.40
C LEU A 203 -0.62 10.99 -3.24
N THR A 204 -1.53 10.67 -4.16
CA THR A 204 -2.37 11.64 -4.87
C THR A 204 -3.69 11.85 -4.13
N SER A 205 -4.63 12.62 -4.69
CA SER A 205 -5.98 12.73 -4.11
C SER A 205 -6.71 11.40 -3.91
N VAL A 206 -6.28 10.33 -4.58
CA VAL A 206 -6.79 8.95 -4.33
C VAL A 206 -6.67 8.59 -2.85
N GLY A 207 -5.50 8.77 -2.22
CA GLY A 207 -5.32 8.50 -0.80
C GLY A 207 -5.50 9.72 0.09
N LEU A 208 -4.98 10.88 -0.32
CA LEU A 208 -4.95 12.08 0.54
C LEU A 208 -6.35 12.53 0.98
N LEU A 209 -7.37 12.41 0.12
CA LEU A 209 -8.73 12.80 0.48
C LEU A 209 -9.32 11.87 1.56
N PRO A 210 -9.39 10.53 1.38
CA PRO A 210 -9.77 9.61 2.46
C PRO A 210 -8.93 9.74 3.74
N PHE A 211 -7.61 9.94 3.64
CA PHE A 211 -6.75 10.12 4.81
C PHE A 211 -7.10 11.37 5.60
N ALA A 212 -7.36 12.49 4.94
CA ALA A 212 -7.81 13.71 5.61
C ALA A 212 -9.14 13.49 6.35
N PHE A 213 -10.09 12.75 5.75
CA PHE A 213 -11.36 12.40 6.39
C PHE A 213 -11.18 11.41 7.55
N ALA A 214 -10.17 10.53 7.50
CA ALA A 214 -9.76 9.66 8.59
C ALA A 214 -9.06 10.39 9.76
N ASN A 215 -8.90 11.73 9.65
CA ASN A 215 -8.15 12.58 10.57
C ASN A 215 -6.64 12.28 10.63
N LEU A 216 -6.06 11.77 9.54
CA LEU A 216 -4.61 11.59 9.41
C LEU A 216 -3.96 12.87 8.90
N ASP A 217 -2.75 13.16 9.36
CA ASP A 217 -1.97 14.32 8.90
C ASP A 217 -1.30 14.06 7.53
N VAL A 218 -2.02 14.45 6.49
CA VAL A 218 -1.54 14.35 5.10
C VAL A 218 -0.32 15.22 4.79
N ASP A 219 -0.07 16.31 5.53
CA ASP A 219 1.15 17.12 5.33
C ASP A 219 2.37 16.36 5.85
N VAL A 220 2.24 15.75 7.04
CA VAL A 220 3.29 14.92 7.63
C VAL A 220 3.58 13.70 6.75
N MET A 221 2.53 13.10 6.17
CA MET A 221 2.68 12.03 5.19
C MET A 221 3.49 12.45 3.96
N LEU A 222 3.15 13.59 3.35
CA LEU A 222 3.89 14.11 2.19
C LEU A 222 5.33 14.51 2.55
N LYS A 223 5.57 15.00 3.78
CA LYS A 223 6.94 15.25 4.28
C LYS A 223 7.75 13.95 4.38
N GLY A 224 7.13 12.86 4.82
CA GLY A 224 7.73 11.53 4.85
C GLY A 224 8.15 11.04 3.47
N ALA A 225 7.23 11.15 2.50
CA ALA A 225 7.50 10.80 1.11
C ALA A 225 8.62 11.68 0.49
N LEU A 226 8.64 12.98 0.82
CA LEU A 226 9.69 13.88 0.39
C LEU A 226 11.05 13.52 1.00
N GLN A 227 11.09 13.07 2.25
CA GLN A 227 12.33 12.60 2.85
C GLN A 227 12.81 11.31 2.17
N ALA A 228 11.91 10.37 1.89
CA ALA A 228 12.25 9.16 1.13
C ALA A 228 12.77 9.46 -0.27
N PHE A 229 12.18 10.45 -0.96
CA PHE A 229 12.69 10.97 -2.24
C PHE A 229 14.15 11.40 -2.11
N LYS A 230 14.46 12.24 -1.13
CA LYS A 230 15.82 12.78 -0.94
C LYS A 230 16.83 11.68 -0.60
N ASP A 231 16.46 10.79 0.32
CA ASP A 231 17.32 9.69 0.78
C ASP A 231 17.58 8.65 -0.32
N ASN A 232 16.70 8.55 -1.32
CA ASN A 232 16.77 7.57 -2.40
C ASN A 232 16.87 8.23 -3.79
N TYR A 233 17.40 9.45 -3.85
CA TYR A 233 17.63 10.16 -5.11
C TYR A 233 18.94 9.76 -5.79
N SER A 234 19.98 9.40 -5.04
CA SER A 234 21.32 9.14 -5.59
C SER A 234 21.30 8.02 -6.64
N ASP A 235 22.08 8.18 -7.71
CA ASP A 235 22.35 7.15 -8.71
C ASP A 235 23.46 6.18 -8.26
N ASP A 236 24.18 6.52 -7.19
CA ASP A 236 25.11 5.66 -6.49
C ASP A 236 24.33 4.62 -5.67
N LEU A 237 24.47 3.36 -6.07
CA LEU A 237 23.85 2.21 -5.44
C LEU A 237 24.19 2.08 -3.95
N LEU A 238 25.38 2.52 -3.51
CA LEU A 238 25.78 2.45 -2.10
C LEU A 238 24.99 3.44 -1.21
N GLN A 239 24.49 4.52 -1.81
CA GLN A 239 23.75 5.58 -1.13
C GLN A 239 22.24 5.44 -1.28
N ASN A 240 21.76 4.50 -2.10
CA ASN A 240 20.34 4.36 -2.42
C ASN A 240 19.77 3.03 -1.91
N GLN A 241 19.17 3.07 -0.72
CA GLN A 241 18.64 1.87 -0.06
C GLN A 241 17.47 1.25 -0.83
N SER A 242 16.65 2.04 -1.53
CA SER A 242 15.58 1.50 -2.37
C SER A 242 16.12 0.67 -3.55
N TYR A 243 17.26 1.08 -4.12
CA TYR A 243 17.94 0.34 -5.18
C TYR A 243 18.68 -0.89 -4.65
N GLN A 244 19.25 -0.81 -3.45
CA GLN A 244 19.81 -1.98 -2.76
C GLN A 244 18.74 -3.04 -2.49
N TYR A 245 17.56 -2.64 -2.01
CA TYR A 245 16.43 -3.55 -1.83
C TYR A 245 15.99 -4.17 -3.16
N ALA A 246 15.81 -3.37 -4.21
CA ALA A 246 15.47 -3.86 -5.54
C ALA A 246 16.50 -4.87 -6.10
N LEU A 247 17.79 -4.56 -5.97
CA LEU A 247 18.86 -5.45 -6.40
C LEU A 247 18.88 -6.74 -5.58
N ALA A 248 18.75 -6.66 -4.26
CA ALA A 248 18.72 -7.84 -3.40
C ALA A 248 17.59 -8.80 -3.82
N ARG A 249 16.37 -8.30 -4.05
CA ARG A 249 15.25 -9.10 -4.56
C ARG A 249 15.55 -9.72 -5.91
N TYR A 250 16.08 -8.93 -6.83
CA TYR A 250 16.45 -9.40 -8.17
C TYR A 250 17.49 -10.53 -8.10
N LEU A 251 18.49 -10.44 -7.22
CA LEU A 251 19.51 -11.47 -7.05
C LEU A 251 18.98 -12.71 -6.33
N MET A 252 18.04 -12.55 -5.38
CA MET A 252 17.33 -13.68 -4.80
C MET A 252 16.59 -14.47 -5.89
N TYR A 253 15.95 -13.77 -6.82
CA TYR A 253 15.26 -14.38 -7.95
C TYR A 253 16.21 -15.01 -8.98
N SER A 254 17.20 -14.25 -9.47
CA SER A 254 18.00 -14.61 -10.65
C SER A 254 19.22 -15.48 -10.33
N LYS A 255 19.84 -15.31 -9.16
CA LYS A 255 21.06 -16.04 -8.75
C LYS A 255 20.82 -17.10 -7.69
N ILE A 256 20.03 -16.78 -6.66
CA ILE A 256 19.73 -17.71 -5.56
C ILE A 256 18.52 -18.60 -5.88
N ASN A 257 17.84 -18.33 -6.99
CA ASN A 257 16.72 -19.11 -7.51
C ASN A 257 15.52 -19.20 -6.54
N LYS A 258 15.32 -18.18 -5.72
CA LYS A 258 14.10 -18.02 -4.90
C LYS A 258 12.95 -17.58 -5.81
N LYS A 259 11.79 -18.18 -5.58
CA LYS A 259 10.56 -17.94 -6.37
C LYS A 259 9.53 -17.12 -5.61
N ILE A 260 9.62 -17.09 -4.28
CA ILE A 260 8.69 -16.40 -3.41
C ILE A 260 9.42 -15.38 -2.55
N GLU A 261 8.86 -14.17 -2.45
CA GLU A 261 9.19 -13.22 -1.40
C GLU A 261 8.02 -13.12 -0.43
N LEU A 262 8.30 -13.25 0.87
CA LEU A 262 7.31 -12.98 1.92
C LEU A 262 7.63 -11.66 2.61
N LEU A 263 6.69 -10.70 2.56
CA LEU A 263 6.74 -9.54 3.45
C LEU A 263 6.29 -9.98 4.85
N VAL A 264 7.21 -9.95 5.81
CA VAL A 264 6.97 -10.35 7.21
C VAL A 264 6.75 -9.10 8.05
N THR A 265 5.64 -9.08 8.78
CA THR A 265 5.27 -7.98 9.68
C THR A 265 5.03 -8.53 11.08
N TYR A 266 5.18 -7.71 12.12
CA TYR A 266 5.00 -8.13 13.52
C TYR A 266 3.89 -7.38 14.25
N GLU A 267 3.11 -6.57 13.51
CA GLU A 267 2.00 -5.77 14.02
C GLU A 267 0.73 -6.05 13.21
N PRO A 268 -0.41 -6.36 13.83
CA PRO A 268 -1.63 -6.75 13.11
C PRO A 268 -2.18 -5.65 12.21
N CYS A 269 -1.93 -4.37 12.52
CA CYS A 269 -2.36 -3.23 11.72
C CYS A 269 -1.69 -3.18 10.33
N MET A 270 -0.61 -3.94 10.11
CA MET A 270 0.12 -3.95 8.84
C MET A 270 -0.47 -4.91 7.79
N LEU A 271 -1.50 -5.70 8.11
CA LEU A 271 -2.10 -6.64 7.15
C LEU A 271 -2.54 -5.96 5.85
N ALA A 272 -3.25 -4.83 5.94
CA ALA A 272 -3.65 -4.08 4.75
C ALA A 272 -2.47 -3.43 4.01
N PHE A 273 -1.42 -3.03 4.74
CA PHE A 273 -0.19 -2.55 4.12
C PHE A 273 0.47 -3.64 3.27
N SER A 274 0.49 -4.88 3.77
CA SER A 274 0.98 -6.03 3.02
C SER A 274 0.17 -6.32 1.76
N GLU A 275 -1.16 -6.12 1.77
CA GLU A 275 -1.99 -6.24 0.56
C GLU A 275 -1.65 -5.17 -0.49
N TRP A 276 -1.41 -3.92 -0.06
CA TRP A 276 -0.95 -2.86 -0.95
C TRP A 276 0.43 -3.18 -1.55
N TRP A 277 1.38 -3.63 -0.73
CA TRP A 277 2.71 -4.03 -1.18
C TRP A 277 2.66 -5.19 -2.18
N LYS A 278 1.81 -6.21 -1.93
CA LYS A 278 1.58 -7.30 -2.88
C LYS A 278 1.08 -6.78 -4.23
N GLN A 279 0.09 -5.88 -4.24
CA GLN A 279 -0.37 -5.29 -5.50
C GLN A 279 0.76 -4.56 -6.23
N LEU A 280 1.53 -3.75 -5.51
CA LEU A 280 2.62 -2.95 -6.07
C LEU A 280 3.61 -3.84 -6.81
N PHE A 281 4.11 -4.90 -6.18
CA PHE A 281 5.11 -5.78 -6.80
C PHE A 281 4.50 -6.79 -7.76
N ALA A 282 3.41 -7.48 -7.40
CA ALA A 282 2.82 -8.52 -8.27
C ALA A 282 2.36 -7.98 -9.61
N GLU A 283 1.63 -6.85 -9.65
CA GLU A 283 1.18 -6.28 -10.91
C GLU A 283 2.32 -5.61 -11.71
N SER A 284 3.38 -5.16 -11.05
CA SER A 284 4.52 -4.54 -11.72
C SER A 284 5.47 -5.60 -12.29
N GLU A 285 5.67 -6.72 -11.60
CA GLU A 285 6.70 -7.70 -11.95
C GLU A 285 6.18 -8.97 -12.62
N GLY A 286 4.93 -9.38 -12.36
CA GLY A 286 4.34 -10.62 -12.88
C GLY A 286 3.97 -10.53 -14.36
N LYS A 287 4.98 -10.50 -15.24
CA LYS A 287 4.84 -10.34 -16.70
C LYS A 287 5.83 -11.20 -17.44
N GLU A 288 5.47 -11.62 -18.65
CA GLU A 288 6.38 -12.33 -19.54
C GLU A 288 7.01 -13.58 -18.88
N GLU A 289 6.22 -14.27 -18.04
CA GLU A 289 6.65 -15.45 -17.26
C GLU A 289 7.81 -15.18 -16.27
N LYS A 290 8.06 -13.91 -15.96
CA LYS A 290 9.05 -13.44 -14.97
C LYS A 290 8.38 -12.89 -13.71
N GLY A 291 9.23 -12.61 -12.72
CA GLY A 291 8.85 -11.97 -11.46
C GLY A 291 8.78 -12.94 -10.29
N LEU A 292 8.86 -12.38 -9.09
CA LEU A 292 8.64 -13.11 -7.84
C LEU A 292 7.14 -13.29 -7.59
N PHE A 293 6.74 -14.45 -7.08
CA PHE A 293 5.46 -14.54 -6.39
C PHE A 293 5.61 -13.84 -5.05
N VAL A 294 4.76 -12.85 -4.78
CA VAL A 294 4.83 -12.07 -3.55
C VAL A 294 3.71 -12.48 -2.59
N GLY A 295 4.10 -12.91 -1.41
CA GLY A 295 3.22 -13.22 -0.28
C GLY A 295 3.50 -12.31 0.91
N ALA A 296 2.71 -12.46 1.97
CA ALA A 296 2.96 -11.74 3.21
C ALA A 296 2.51 -12.58 4.40
N VAL A 297 3.17 -12.36 5.53
CA VAL A 297 2.84 -13.00 6.80
C VAL A 297 2.84 -12.00 7.96
N ASN A 298 1.96 -12.21 8.93
CA ASN A 298 1.86 -11.42 10.16
C ASN A 298 2.23 -12.27 11.38
N ASN A 299 3.44 -12.04 11.88
CA ASN A 299 4.01 -12.71 13.04
C ASN A 299 3.62 -11.99 14.34
N SER A 300 3.61 -12.67 15.48
CA SER A 300 3.92 -14.10 15.66
C SER A 300 2.82 -15.06 15.21
N THR A 301 1.62 -14.57 14.87
CA THR A 301 0.45 -15.39 14.51
C THR A 301 0.77 -16.46 13.46
N GLU A 302 1.44 -16.08 12.37
CA GLU A 302 1.71 -16.99 11.25
C GLU A 302 2.91 -17.92 11.45
N LEU A 303 3.70 -17.72 12.51
CA LEU A 303 4.63 -18.75 12.97
C LEU A 303 3.87 -20.03 13.38
N HIS A 304 2.60 -19.90 13.78
CA HIS A 304 1.73 -21.00 14.16
C HIS A 304 0.87 -21.55 13.01
N SER A 305 1.16 -21.17 11.76
CA SER A 305 0.50 -21.73 10.58
C SER A 305 1.50 -22.02 9.47
N LEU A 306 2.25 -21.00 9.02
CA LEU A 306 3.24 -21.09 7.95
C LEU A 306 4.67 -21.28 8.48
N GLY A 307 4.92 -21.03 9.77
CA GLY A 307 6.25 -21.14 10.38
C GLY A 307 6.96 -22.47 10.11
N GLN A 308 6.24 -23.60 10.22
CA GLN A 308 6.78 -24.93 9.89
C GLN A 308 7.26 -25.02 8.43
N PHE A 309 6.46 -24.51 7.48
CA PHE A 309 6.83 -24.55 6.07
C PHE A 309 8.02 -23.63 5.77
N ILE A 310 8.07 -22.45 6.40
CA ILE A 310 9.19 -21.52 6.23
C ILE A 310 10.48 -22.16 6.78
N GLN A 311 10.42 -22.76 7.97
CA GLN A 311 11.58 -23.36 8.64
C GLN A 311 12.10 -24.63 7.96
N GLU A 312 11.24 -25.53 7.50
CA GLU A 312 11.66 -26.88 7.04
C GLU A 312 11.07 -27.30 5.69
N GLY A 313 10.16 -26.52 5.12
CA GLY A 313 9.61 -26.76 3.79
C GLY A 313 10.60 -26.49 2.66
N THR A 314 10.10 -26.55 1.43
CA THR A 314 10.91 -26.32 0.23
C THR A 314 11.55 -24.92 0.26
N LYS A 315 12.87 -24.84 0.04
CA LYS A 315 13.69 -23.62 0.16
C LYS A 315 13.55 -22.64 -1.01
N MET A 316 12.32 -22.43 -1.45
CA MET A 316 11.95 -21.59 -2.59
C MET A 316 11.66 -20.13 -2.22
N LEU A 317 11.71 -19.76 -0.94
CA LEU A 317 11.37 -18.42 -0.46
C LEU A 317 12.56 -17.69 0.18
N PHE A 318 12.46 -16.37 0.22
CA PHE A 318 13.18 -15.46 1.11
C PHE A 318 12.17 -14.51 1.77
N GLU A 319 12.56 -13.85 2.85
CA GLU A 319 11.67 -12.92 3.56
C GLU A 319 12.23 -11.49 3.56
N THR A 320 11.32 -10.53 3.52
CA THR A 320 11.57 -9.12 3.79
C THR A 320 10.84 -8.74 5.07
N ILE A 321 11.57 -8.54 6.16
CA ILE A 321 11.00 -8.20 7.47
C ILE A 321 10.83 -6.68 7.56
N LEU A 322 9.60 -6.22 7.83
CA LEU A 322 9.34 -4.83 8.20
C LEU A 322 9.37 -4.71 9.73
N ASN A 323 10.49 -4.23 10.27
CA ASN A 323 10.75 -4.10 11.69
C ASN A 323 10.43 -2.68 12.19
N VAL A 324 9.50 -2.56 13.14
CA VAL A 324 9.20 -1.30 13.84
C VAL A 324 9.84 -1.32 15.20
N THR A 325 10.75 -0.38 15.47
CA THR A 325 11.54 -0.40 16.71
C THR A 325 10.85 0.24 17.91
N SER A 326 9.82 1.05 17.69
CA SER A 326 9.07 1.73 18.75
C SER A 326 7.57 1.73 18.44
N ILE A 327 6.79 1.32 19.43
CA ILE A 327 5.33 1.30 19.42
C ILE A 327 4.84 2.20 20.56
N LYS A 328 3.76 2.96 20.30
CA LYS A 328 3.09 3.78 21.32
C LYS A 328 2.18 2.90 22.16
N ASP A 329 1.96 3.28 23.41
CA ASP A 329 0.99 2.63 24.31
C ASP A 329 1.25 1.13 24.51
N ASP A 330 2.48 0.78 24.91
CA ASP A 330 2.93 -0.61 25.12
C ASP A 330 2.39 -1.23 26.43
N CYS A 331 2.27 -2.55 26.45
CA CYS A 331 1.82 -3.33 27.60
C CYS A 331 3.02 -3.89 28.36
N ILE A 332 2.98 -3.85 29.70
CA ILE A 332 4.00 -4.44 30.56
C ILE A 332 3.47 -5.75 31.16
N VAL A 333 4.26 -6.82 31.07
CA VAL A 333 3.91 -8.11 31.69
C VAL A 333 3.94 -7.96 33.21
N PRO A 334 2.83 -8.21 33.92
CA PRO A 334 2.83 -8.17 35.38
C PRO A 334 3.56 -9.37 35.97
N GLU A 335 4.14 -9.18 37.15
CA GLU A 335 4.60 -10.28 37.98
C GLU A 335 3.42 -10.89 38.74
N ILE A 336 3.36 -12.23 38.83
CA ILE A 336 2.26 -12.95 39.47
C ILE A 336 2.80 -13.78 40.64
N ASN A 337 2.20 -13.58 41.83
CA ASN A 337 2.45 -14.41 43.00
C ASN A 337 1.88 -15.82 42.81
N ASN A 338 2.61 -16.86 43.21
CA ASN A 338 2.25 -18.27 43.01
C ASN A 338 2.01 -18.60 41.52
N GLU A 339 2.96 -18.24 40.66
CA GLU A 339 2.86 -18.51 39.21
C GLU A 339 2.65 -19.99 38.90
N LEU A 340 1.79 -20.28 37.92
CA LEU A 340 1.55 -21.63 37.40
C LEU A 340 1.97 -21.78 35.93
N ASP A 341 2.15 -20.65 35.23
CA ASP A 341 2.53 -20.58 33.83
C ASP A 341 4.06 -20.53 33.61
N ASN A 342 4.83 -20.31 34.69
CA ASN A 342 6.29 -20.15 34.69
C ASN A 342 6.76 -18.95 33.84
N LEU A 343 6.00 -17.84 33.81
CA LEU A 343 6.30 -16.66 33.00
C LEU A 343 6.91 -15.47 33.77
N ASN A 344 7.17 -15.56 35.07
CA ASN A 344 7.77 -14.46 35.82
C ASN A 344 9.18 -14.07 35.33
N TYR A 345 9.90 -14.94 34.61
CA TYR A 345 11.19 -14.60 33.97
C TYR A 345 11.07 -13.52 32.86
N ILE A 346 9.86 -13.24 32.37
CA ILE A 346 9.53 -12.13 31.48
C ILE A 346 8.70 -11.03 32.14
N ALA A 347 8.44 -11.12 33.44
CA ALA A 347 7.78 -10.03 34.18
C ALA A 347 8.55 -8.72 34.01
N HIS A 348 7.80 -7.61 34.05
CA HIS A 348 8.28 -6.23 33.87
C HIS A 348 8.85 -5.92 32.48
N LYS A 349 8.90 -6.89 31.56
CA LYS A 349 9.21 -6.64 30.14
C LYS A 349 7.98 -6.13 29.43
N SER A 350 8.20 -5.27 28.44
CA SER A 350 7.13 -4.82 27.56
C SER A 350 6.82 -5.84 26.47
N TYR A 351 5.61 -5.79 25.93
CA TYR A 351 5.22 -6.63 24.80
C TYR A 351 6.10 -6.35 23.58
N SER A 352 6.42 -5.08 23.30
CA SER A 352 7.35 -4.75 22.19
C SER A 352 8.73 -5.36 22.40
N GLN A 353 9.26 -5.36 23.64
CA GLN A 353 10.56 -6.00 23.93
C GLN A 353 10.53 -7.51 23.67
N ILE A 354 9.44 -8.17 24.06
CA ILE A 354 9.24 -9.60 23.79
C ILE A 354 9.08 -9.85 22.29
N ASN A 355 8.27 -9.03 21.59
CA ASN A 355 8.04 -9.14 20.15
C ASN A 355 9.34 -8.97 19.34
N GLN A 356 10.19 -8.02 19.74
CA GLN A 356 11.53 -7.84 19.17
C GLN A 356 12.43 -9.07 19.37
N LYS A 357 12.30 -9.77 20.51
CA LYS A 357 13.03 -11.03 20.74
C LYS A 357 12.50 -12.17 19.88
N ILE A 358 11.19 -12.25 19.67
CA ILE A 358 10.59 -13.20 18.73
C ILE A 358 11.11 -12.93 17.32
N LEU A 359 11.07 -11.68 16.85
CA LEU A 359 11.63 -11.29 15.54
C LEU A 359 13.08 -11.72 15.38
N GLN A 360 13.94 -11.38 16.35
CA GLN A 360 15.36 -11.75 16.34
C GLN A 360 15.57 -13.27 16.27
N ALA A 361 14.87 -14.02 17.13
CA ALA A 361 14.98 -15.47 17.18
C ALA A 361 14.47 -16.13 15.88
N THR A 362 13.32 -15.70 15.37
CA THR A 362 12.76 -16.16 14.09
C THR A 362 13.72 -15.91 12.94
N LYS A 363 14.27 -14.69 12.82
CA LYS A 363 15.23 -14.33 11.77
C LYS A 363 16.46 -15.24 11.81
N LEU A 364 17.03 -15.47 12.99
CA LEU A 364 18.18 -16.38 13.14
C LEU A 364 17.82 -17.81 12.72
N ALA A 365 16.71 -18.34 13.22
CA ALA A 365 16.25 -19.70 12.92
C ALA A 365 15.97 -19.89 11.41
N HIS A 366 15.35 -18.90 10.76
CA HIS A 366 15.03 -18.94 9.34
C HIS A 366 16.30 -18.88 8.48
N ILE A 367 17.27 -18.02 8.82
CA ILE A 367 18.58 -17.97 8.14
C ILE A 367 19.31 -19.31 8.27
N GLU A 368 19.38 -19.89 9.47
CA GLU A 368 19.96 -21.23 9.69
C GLU A 368 19.21 -22.30 8.92
N GLY A 369 17.89 -22.15 8.78
CA GLY A 369 17.01 -22.98 7.95
C GLY A 369 17.12 -22.75 6.45
N GLY A 370 18.03 -21.89 5.97
CA GLY A 370 18.25 -21.65 4.53
C GLY A 370 17.27 -20.67 3.88
N VAL A 371 16.63 -19.81 4.68
CA VAL A 371 15.74 -18.74 4.24
C VAL A 371 16.46 -17.39 4.37
N PRO A 372 16.86 -16.76 3.27
CA PRO A 372 17.50 -15.44 3.32
C PRO A 372 16.55 -14.38 3.87
N ASN A 373 17.06 -13.45 4.67
CA ASN A 373 16.27 -12.35 5.24
C ASN A 373 16.82 -10.98 4.85
N LEU A 374 15.96 -10.14 4.27
CA LEU A 374 16.11 -8.69 4.19
C LEU A 374 15.36 -8.08 5.36
N GLU A 375 15.83 -6.95 5.89
CA GLU A 375 15.14 -6.27 6.99
C GLU A 375 15.08 -4.77 6.73
N ILE A 376 13.87 -4.21 6.77
CA ILE A 376 13.57 -2.79 6.65
C ILE A 376 13.16 -2.30 8.03
N ILE A 377 13.96 -1.42 8.61
CA ILE A 377 13.81 -0.93 9.98
C ILE A 377 13.28 0.50 9.94
N ILE A 378 12.15 0.73 10.61
CA ILE A 378 11.56 2.06 10.82
C ILE A 378 11.37 2.34 12.31
N SER A 379 11.38 3.62 12.67
CA SER A 379 11.33 3.98 14.09
C SER A 379 9.94 3.87 14.68
N ASN A 380 8.90 4.31 13.95
CA ASN A 380 7.53 4.38 14.46
C ASN A 380 6.50 4.11 13.36
N LEU A 381 5.26 3.84 13.75
CA LEU A 381 4.09 3.85 12.87
C LEU A 381 3.34 5.18 13.00
N ASP A 382 3.68 6.11 12.10
CA ASP A 382 3.04 7.42 11.99
C ASP A 382 2.93 7.83 10.51
N GLU A 383 2.25 8.95 10.25
CA GLU A 383 2.03 9.45 8.90
C GLU A 383 3.33 9.66 8.13
N PHE A 384 4.39 10.11 8.82
CA PHE A 384 5.69 10.36 8.21
C PHE A 384 6.30 9.05 7.70
N HIS A 385 6.34 8.01 8.53
CA HIS A 385 6.90 6.71 8.14
C HIS A 385 6.03 6.01 7.10
N PHE A 386 4.70 6.18 7.13
CA PHE A 386 3.84 5.66 6.07
C PHE A 386 4.18 6.31 4.72
N GLY A 387 4.27 7.64 4.66
CA GLY A 387 4.65 8.35 3.43
C GLY A 387 6.05 7.96 2.95
N TYR A 388 6.99 7.76 3.88
CA TYR A 388 8.35 7.30 3.58
C TYR A 388 8.33 5.91 2.94
N LEU A 389 7.67 4.94 3.58
CA LEU A 389 7.59 3.55 3.13
C LEU A 389 6.93 3.43 1.76
N VAL A 390 5.85 4.18 1.53
CA VAL A 390 5.16 4.20 0.24
C VAL A 390 6.14 4.56 -0.87
N TYR A 391 6.81 5.70 -0.74
CA TYR A 391 7.76 6.15 -1.77
C TYR A 391 8.95 5.19 -1.91
N PHE A 392 9.50 4.71 -0.80
CA PHE A 392 10.60 3.74 -0.79
C PHE A 392 10.27 2.50 -1.63
N PHE A 393 9.11 1.90 -1.41
CA PHE A 393 8.69 0.70 -2.14
C PHE A 393 8.31 1.01 -3.59
N GLU A 394 7.66 2.14 -3.89
CA GLU A 394 7.37 2.55 -5.27
C GLU A 394 8.67 2.70 -6.08
N LYS A 395 9.68 3.35 -5.48
CA LYS A 395 11.01 3.54 -6.07
C LYS A 395 11.74 2.21 -6.30
N ALA A 396 11.73 1.33 -5.30
CA ALA A 396 12.33 0.00 -5.41
C ALA A 396 11.63 -0.87 -6.46
N CYS A 397 10.30 -0.83 -6.51
CA CYS A 397 9.50 -1.59 -7.46
C CYS A 397 9.81 -1.19 -8.91
N ALA A 398 9.93 0.11 -9.18
CA ALA A 398 10.33 0.59 -10.49
C ALA A 398 11.72 0.06 -10.90
N MET A 399 12.73 0.22 -10.03
CA MET A 399 14.08 -0.30 -10.29
C MET A 399 14.07 -1.82 -10.52
N SER A 400 13.35 -2.56 -9.68
CA SER A 400 13.27 -4.01 -9.74
C SER A 400 12.64 -4.52 -11.05
N GLY A 401 11.57 -3.88 -11.52
CA GLY A 401 10.97 -4.20 -12.82
C GLY A 401 11.92 -3.94 -14.00
N TYR A 402 12.71 -2.88 -13.96
CA TYR A 402 13.72 -2.63 -15.00
C TYR A 402 14.89 -3.61 -14.95
N LEU A 403 15.31 -4.09 -13.76
CA LEU A 403 16.30 -5.17 -13.63
C LEU A 403 15.80 -6.48 -14.24
N LEU A 404 14.49 -6.72 -14.19
CA LEU A 404 13.82 -7.86 -14.85
C LEU A 404 13.60 -7.66 -16.37
N GLU A 405 13.95 -6.48 -16.90
CA GLU A 405 13.75 -6.08 -18.30
C GLU A 405 12.27 -6.12 -18.73
N ILE A 406 11.36 -5.71 -17.84
CA ILE A 406 9.92 -5.65 -18.10
C ILE A 406 9.41 -4.23 -17.89
N ASN A 407 8.20 -3.93 -18.38
CA ASN A 407 7.53 -2.65 -18.09
C ASN A 407 6.81 -2.73 -16.72
N PRO A 408 7.29 -2.04 -15.66
CA PRO A 408 6.67 -2.12 -14.35
C PRO A 408 5.34 -1.34 -14.24
N PHE A 409 4.97 -0.55 -15.26
CA PHE A 409 3.87 0.42 -15.16
C PHE A 409 2.59 0.04 -15.92
N ASN A 410 2.61 -1.05 -16.70
CA ASN A 410 1.43 -1.58 -17.38
C ASN A 410 0.86 -2.83 -16.67
N GLN A 411 -0.27 -3.35 -17.17
CA GLN A 411 -0.91 -4.57 -16.65
C GLN A 411 -1.76 -5.29 -17.73
N PRO A 412 -1.17 -5.78 -18.83
CA PRO A 412 -1.96 -6.30 -19.95
C PRO A 412 -2.79 -7.55 -19.59
N GLY A 413 -2.28 -8.43 -18.72
CA GLY A 413 -2.92 -9.70 -18.39
C GLY A 413 -4.31 -9.57 -17.75
N VAL A 414 -4.58 -8.49 -17.01
CA VAL A 414 -5.88 -8.29 -16.35
C VAL A 414 -7.01 -7.98 -17.33
N GLU A 415 -6.72 -7.56 -18.56
CA GLU A 415 -7.77 -7.26 -19.55
C GLU A 415 -8.41 -8.54 -20.12
N ILE A 416 -7.72 -9.68 -20.06
CA ILE A 416 -8.20 -10.96 -20.59
C ILE A 416 -9.48 -11.42 -19.89
N TYR A 417 -9.47 -11.45 -18.55
CA TYR A 417 -10.66 -11.87 -17.80
C TYR A 417 -11.79 -10.84 -17.95
N LYS A 418 -11.47 -9.54 -18.02
CA LYS A 418 -12.47 -8.47 -18.20
C LYS A 418 -13.21 -8.63 -19.51
N HIS A 419 -12.50 -8.87 -20.61
CA HIS A 419 -13.12 -9.11 -21.91
C HIS A 419 -14.05 -10.33 -21.88
N LYS A 420 -13.60 -11.45 -21.30
CA LYS A 420 -14.43 -12.66 -21.14
C LYS A 420 -15.67 -12.40 -20.30
N MET A 421 -15.50 -11.76 -19.14
CA MET A 421 -16.59 -11.37 -18.24
C MET A 421 -17.61 -10.49 -18.97
N PHE A 422 -17.19 -9.46 -19.70
CA PHE A 422 -18.10 -8.59 -20.44
C PHE A 422 -18.81 -9.30 -21.60
N SER A 423 -18.19 -10.32 -22.21
CA SER A 423 -18.85 -11.17 -23.19
C SER A 423 -19.99 -11.95 -22.53
N LEU A 424 -19.69 -12.67 -21.45
CA LEU A 424 -20.65 -13.48 -20.71
C LEU A 424 -21.82 -12.66 -20.15
N LEU A 425 -21.56 -11.43 -19.68
CA LEU A 425 -22.62 -10.54 -19.18
C LEU A 425 -23.55 -9.98 -20.26
N LYS A 426 -23.15 -10.02 -21.54
CA LYS A 426 -23.93 -9.52 -22.68
C LYS A 426 -24.68 -10.63 -23.41
N GLU A 427 -24.35 -11.89 -23.14
CA GLU A 427 -25.11 -13.02 -23.65
C GLU A 427 -26.55 -12.90 -23.15
N LYS A 428 -27.50 -12.90 -24.09
CA LYS A 428 -28.92 -12.92 -23.74
C LYS A 428 -29.21 -14.31 -23.20
N ASN A 429 -29.66 -14.39 -21.95
CA ASN A 429 -30.28 -15.59 -21.39
C ASN A 429 -31.43 -16.07 -22.27
#